data_AF-A0A956P4Y3-F1
#
_entry.id   AF-A0A956P4Y3-F1
#
_cell.length_a   1.000
_cell.length_b   1.000
_cell.length_c   1.000
_cell.angle_alpha   90.00
_cell.angle_beta   90.00
_cell.angle_gamma   90.00
#
_symmetry.space_group_name_H-M   'P 1'
#
loop_
_entity.id
_entity.type
_entity.pdbx_description
1 polymer ?
#
loop_
_entity_poly.entity_id
_entity_poly.type
_entity_poly.pdbx_seq_one_letter_code
_entity_poly.pdbx_strand_id
1 'polypeptide(L)'
;RIRAALAGYEASPREAVARPFQPGLGLPTAPIREARAGGESGATRAWPPSPVPAEPHPTGRGGFFGRLRYIGQARASYLLLEGDDGLYVLDQHAAHERVTFERLRGAFARGGVTTQRLLIPVTADLERSALAALLEAAEGLAAMGLELSHFGGQTLAVTAVPELLAEADIERLVRDLADELRQHGSARALDERRDEVFACMACHNSVRAADALEPAQVRALLEDLDRIDLGANCPHGRPVVVPLSWTEIDRRLHRT
;
A
#
# COMPACT_ATOMS: atom_id res chain seq x y z
N ARG A 1 12.00 0.19 -18.20
CA ARG A 1 12.28 0.70 -16.84
C ARG A 1 11.58 -0.16 -15.79
N ILE A 2 10.24 -0.19 -15.71
CA ILE A 2 9.47 -1.04 -14.78
C ILE A 2 9.93 -2.52 -14.80
N ARG A 3 9.94 -3.17 -15.98
CA ARG A 3 10.44 -4.57 -16.09
C ARG A 3 11.87 -4.78 -15.56
N ALA A 4 12.76 -3.80 -15.71
CA ALA A 4 14.12 -3.89 -15.19
C ALA A 4 14.16 -3.73 -13.66
N ALA A 5 13.32 -2.86 -13.10
CA ALA A 5 13.15 -2.74 -11.64
C ALA A 5 12.61 -4.05 -11.04
N LEU A 6 11.71 -4.75 -11.74
CA LEU A 6 11.18 -6.05 -11.31
C LEU A 6 12.16 -7.21 -11.51
N ALA A 7 13.02 -7.15 -12.53
CA ALA A 7 14.03 -8.18 -12.79
C ALA A 7 15.14 -8.25 -11.73
N GLY A 8 15.38 -7.15 -10.99
CA GLY A 8 16.29 -7.13 -9.84
C GLY A 8 15.72 -7.78 -8.58
N TYR A 9 14.47 -8.23 -8.59
CA TYR A 9 13.89 -9.05 -7.54
C TYR A 9 14.40 -10.49 -7.69
N GLU A 10 15.62 -10.74 -7.22
CA GLU A 10 15.92 -12.06 -6.69
C GLU A 10 15.23 -12.12 -5.33
N ALA A 11 14.23 -12.99 -5.18
CA ALA A 11 13.76 -13.35 -3.87
C ALA A 11 14.97 -13.86 -3.09
N SER A 12 15.61 -13.01 -2.27
CA SER A 12 16.71 -13.42 -1.42
C SER A 12 16.16 -14.61 -0.63
N PRO A 13 16.75 -15.82 -0.79
CA PRO A 13 16.29 -16.96 -0.05
C PRO A 13 16.70 -16.68 1.39
N ARG A 14 15.82 -16.05 2.17
CA ARG A 14 15.73 -16.45 3.57
C ARG A 14 15.53 -17.94 3.49
N GLU A 15 16.52 -18.71 3.94
CA GLU A 15 16.52 -20.16 3.95
C GLU A 15 15.15 -20.65 4.45
N ALA A 16 14.23 -20.85 3.52
CA ALA A 16 13.15 -21.75 3.70
C ALA A 16 13.87 -23.08 3.69
N VAL A 17 14.25 -23.54 4.90
CA VAL A 17 14.47 -24.95 5.13
C VAL A 17 13.23 -25.61 4.55
N ALA A 18 13.39 -26.16 3.35
CA ALA A 18 12.36 -26.93 2.68
C ALA A 18 12.17 -28.16 3.55
N ARG A 19 11.31 -28.03 4.56
CA ARG A 19 10.71 -29.21 5.16
C ARG A 19 9.83 -29.77 4.06
N PRO A 20 10.11 -30.98 3.54
CA PRO A 20 9.14 -31.64 2.69
C PRO A 20 7.82 -31.64 3.45
N PHE A 21 6.73 -31.28 2.78
CA PHE A 21 5.40 -31.48 3.31
C PHE A 21 5.28 -32.97 3.65
N GLN A 22 5.45 -33.32 4.93
CA GLN A 22 5.24 -34.65 5.43
C GLN A 22 3.76 -34.75 5.79
N PRO A 23 2.94 -35.54 5.08
CA PRO A 23 1.60 -35.86 5.55
C PRO A 23 1.76 -36.75 6.79
N GLY A 24 1.84 -36.11 7.96
CA GLY A 24 1.85 -36.78 9.25
C GLY A 24 0.47 -37.33 9.58
N LEU A 25 0.28 -38.59 9.20
CA LEU A 25 -0.58 -39.62 9.82
C LEU A 25 -1.69 -39.14 10.77
N GLY A 26 -2.92 -39.31 10.31
CA GLY A 26 -4.11 -39.33 11.17
C GLY A 26 -5.38 -38.85 10.47
N LEU A 27 -5.70 -39.34 9.27
CA LEU A 27 -7.10 -39.26 8.82
C LEU A 27 -7.91 -40.15 9.77
N PRO A 28 -8.88 -39.63 10.54
CA PRO A 28 -9.79 -40.48 11.26
C PRO A 28 -10.61 -41.27 10.23
N THR A 29 -10.34 -42.57 10.12
CA THR A 29 -11.19 -43.53 9.41
C THR A 29 -12.45 -43.79 10.24
N ALA A 30 -13.28 -42.76 10.40
CA ALA A 30 -14.64 -42.98 10.85
C ALA A 30 -15.43 -43.58 9.68
N PRO A 31 -16.18 -44.68 9.88
CA PRO A 31 -17.02 -45.22 8.82
C PRO A 31 -18.05 -44.16 8.41
N ILE A 32 -18.21 -43.96 7.10
CA ILE A 32 -19.31 -43.16 6.54
C ILE A 32 -20.60 -43.86 6.98
N ARG A 33 -21.22 -43.37 8.05
CA ARG A 33 -22.61 -43.71 8.38
C ARG A 33 -23.48 -42.93 7.40
N GLU A 34 -24.22 -43.65 6.57
CA GLU A 34 -25.34 -43.08 5.82
C GLU A 34 -26.28 -42.38 6.81
N ALA A 35 -26.25 -41.05 6.79
CA ALA A 35 -27.16 -40.24 7.57
C ALA A 35 -28.56 -40.36 6.94
N ARG A 36 -29.43 -41.13 7.59
CA ARG A 36 -30.87 -41.05 7.36
C ARG A 36 -31.34 -39.62 7.62
N ALA A 37 -32.25 -39.17 6.76
CA ALA A 37 -32.93 -37.89 6.83
C ALA A 37 -33.53 -37.62 8.21
N GLY A 38 -33.25 -36.43 8.75
CA GLY A 38 -33.82 -35.95 10.00
C GLY A 38 -33.46 -34.49 10.27
N GLY A 39 -34.38 -33.60 9.91
CA GLY A 39 -34.73 -32.34 10.59
C GLY A 39 -33.67 -31.38 11.17
N GLU A 40 -33.77 -30.14 10.69
CA GLU A 40 -33.64 -28.87 11.45
C GLU A 40 -32.28 -28.14 11.53
N SER A 41 -32.14 -27.21 10.59
CA SER A 41 -31.70 -25.80 10.76
C SER A 41 -30.40 -25.50 11.52
N GLY A 42 -29.29 -25.53 10.78
CA GLY A 42 -28.10 -24.72 11.05
C GLY A 42 -27.47 -24.30 9.73
N ALA A 43 -27.79 -23.10 9.24
CA ALA A 43 -27.31 -22.59 7.96
C ALA A 43 -25.79 -22.34 8.00
N THR A 44 -25.00 -23.32 7.55
CA THR A 44 -23.65 -23.06 7.04
C THR A 44 -23.80 -22.13 5.84
N ARG A 45 -23.41 -20.86 6.01
CA ARG A 45 -23.21 -19.94 4.88
C ARG A 45 -22.09 -20.52 4.01
N ALA A 46 -22.46 -21.34 3.04
CA ALA A 46 -21.60 -21.66 1.92
C ALA A 46 -21.26 -20.34 1.24
N TRP A 47 -19.97 -20.04 1.09
CA TRP A 47 -19.52 -18.96 0.22
C TRP A 47 -19.67 -19.46 -1.22
N PRO A 48 -20.66 -19.02 -2.02
CA PRO A 48 -20.53 -19.22 -3.44
C PRO A 48 -19.37 -18.33 -3.90
N PRO A 49 -18.38 -18.84 -4.65
CA PRO A 49 -17.58 -17.93 -5.45
C PRO A 49 -18.58 -17.27 -6.42
N SER A 50 -18.93 -16.01 -6.19
CA SER A 50 -19.53 -15.22 -7.26
C SER A 50 -18.52 -15.25 -8.40
N PRO A 51 -18.89 -15.69 -9.62
CA PRO A 51 -18.01 -15.55 -10.76
C PRO A 51 -17.77 -14.06 -10.93
N VAL A 52 -16.56 -13.61 -10.59
CA VAL A 52 -16.11 -12.26 -10.92
C VAL A 52 -16.23 -12.19 -12.44
N PRO A 53 -17.03 -11.27 -13.00
CA PRO A 53 -17.06 -11.09 -14.45
C PRO A 53 -15.61 -10.83 -14.89
N ALA A 54 -15.06 -11.72 -15.70
CA ALA A 54 -13.73 -11.53 -16.23
C ALA A 54 -13.78 -10.27 -17.11
N GLU A 55 -13.19 -9.17 -16.64
CA GLU A 55 -13.04 -8.02 -17.52
C GLU A 55 -12.14 -8.43 -18.69
N PRO A 56 -12.51 -8.05 -19.93
CA PRO A 56 -11.70 -8.34 -21.10
C PRO A 56 -10.29 -7.77 -20.90
N HIS A 57 -9.28 -8.49 -21.41
CA HIS A 57 -7.90 -8.00 -21.44
C HIS A 57 -7.89 -6.58 -22.02
N PRO A 58 -7.35 -5.57 -21.30
CA PRO A 58 -7.31 -4.21 -21.80
C PRO A 58 -6.50 -4.16 -23.09
N THR A 59 -7.17 -3.96 -24.22
CA THR A 59 -6.55 -3.88 -25.53
C THR A 59 -5.79 -2.56 -25.65
N GLY A 60 -4.49 -2.58 -25.32
CA GLY A 60 -3.47 -1.85 -26.06
C GLY A 60 -3.28 -0.34 -25.81
N ARG A 61 -3.73 0.25 -24.69
CA ARG A 61 -3.46 1.69 -24.42
C ARG A 61 -2.81 2.03 -23.07
N GLY A 62 -2.45 1.04 -22.24
CA GLY A 62 -1.81 1.26 -20.94
C GLY A 62 -0.29 1.05 -20.94
N GLY A 63 0.39 1.50 -19.88
CA GLY A 63 1.77 1.14 -19.57
C GLY A 63 1.90 -0.35 -19.20
N PHE A 64 2.90 -0.71 -18.41
CA PHE A 64 3.10 -2.12 -18.03
C PHE A 64 1.93 -2.66 -17.21
N PHE A 65 1.57 -1.98 -16.11
CA PHE A 65 0.52 -2.44 -15.19
C PHE A 65 -0.87 -2.32 -15.80
N GLY A 66 -1.15 -1.25 -16.55
CA GLY A 66 -2.44 -1.04 -17.21
C GLY A 66 -2.77 -2.04 -18.31
N ARG A 67 -1.80 -2.87 -18.74
CA ARG A 67 -2.03 -4.00 -19.66
C ARG A 67 -2.30 -5.32 -18.96
N LEU A 68 -2.03 -5.42 -17.65
CA LEU A 68 -2.30 -6.64 -16.91
C LEU A 68 -3.81 -6.81 -16.71
N ARG A 69 -4.32 -8.02 -16.87
CA ARG A 69 -5.71 -8.35 -16.59
C ARG A 69 -5.91 -8.54 -15.09
N TYR A 70 -6.82 -7.77 -14.51
CA TYR A 70 -7.21 -7.98 -13.12
C TYR A 70 -8.02 -9.28 -12.97
N ILE A 71 -7.57 -10.18 -12.10
CA ILE A 71 -8.25 -11.44 -11.79
C ILE A 71 -9.17 -11.27 -10.57
N GLY A 72 -8.69 -10.59 -9.53
CA GLY A 72 -9.41 -10.40 -8.29
C GLY A 72 -8.50 -9.98 -7.13
N GLN A 73 -9.09 -9.80 -5.96
CA GLN A 73 -8.40 -9.39 -4.74
C GLN A 73 -8.45 -10.51 -3.70
N ALA A 74 -7.31 -10.77 -3.06
CA ALA A 74 -7.18 -11.73 -1.97
C ALA A 74 -6.95 -11.00 -0.64
N ARG A 75 -7.64 -11.47 0.42
CA ARG A 75 -7.53 -10.94 1.79
C ARG A 75 -7.74 -9.42 1.92
N ALA A 76 -8.46 -8.81 0.98
CA ALA A 76 -8.63 -7.36 0.89
C ALA A 76 -7.31 -6.56 0.93
N SER A 77 -6.20 -7.15 0.46
CA SER A 77 -4.88 -6.51 0.51
C SER A 77 -3.98 -6.84 -0.69
N TYR A 78 -4.24 -7.94 -1.39
CA TYR A 78 -3.42 -8.37 -2.52
C TYR A 78 -4.25 -8.34 -3.80
N LEU A 79 -3.76 -7.65 -4.82
CA LEU A 79 -4.36 -7.64 -6.15
C LEU A 79 -3.66 -8.69 -7.02
N LEU A 80 -4.44 -9.58 -7.63
CA LEU A 80 -3.97 -10.62 -8.52
C LEU A 80 -4.16 -10.17 -9.96
N LEU A 81 -3.06 -10.13 -10.71
CA LEU A 81 -3.04 -9.65 -12.08
C LEU A 81 -2.40 -10.72 -12.97
N GLU A 82 -2.89 -10.84 -14.19
CA GLU A 82 -2.37 -11.74 -15.22
C GLU A 82 -1.72 -10.94 -16.34
N GLY A 83 -0.54 -11.36 -16.77
CA GLY A 83 0.09 -10.91 -18.01
C GLY A 83 0.51 -12.10 -18.87
N ASP A 84 0.94 -11.81 -20.09
CA ASP A 84 1.38 -12.84 -21.05
C ASP A 84 2.52 -13.72 -20.52
N ASP A 85 3.34 -13.19 -19.59
CA ASP A 85 4.54 -13.83 -19.05
C ASP A 85 4.38 -14.40 -17.63
N GLY A 86 3.27 -14.12 -16.93
CA GLY A 86 3.05 -14.65 -15.60
C GLY A 86 1.90 -14.02 -14.82
N LEU A 87 1.81 -14.46 -13.56
CA LEU A 87 0.96 -13.85 -12.54
C LEU A 87 1.74 -12.76 -11.78
N TYR A 88 1.07 -11.69 -11.41
CA TYR A 88 1.63 -10.62 -10.59
C TYR A 88 0.77 -10.46 -9.33
N VAL A 89 1.42 -10.52 -8.18
CA VAL A 89 0.79 -10.28 -6.88
C VAL A 89 1.23 -8.90 -6.40
N LEU A 90 0.30 -7.95 -6.41
CA LEU A 90 0.53 -6.57 -6.00
C LEU A 90 0.06 -6.38 -4.55
N ASP A 91 0.90 -5.84 -3.69
CA ASP A 91 0.51 -5.38 -2.35
C ASP A 91 -0.15 -4.00 -2.49
N GLN A 92 -1.45 -3.93 -2.21
CA GLN A 92 -2.26 -2.73 -2.36
C GLN A 92 -1.71 -1.57 -1.52
N HIS A 93 -1.32 -1.85 -0.28
CA HIS A 93 -0.79 -0.84 0.63
C HIS A 93 0.53 -0.29 0.10
N ALA A 94 1.48 -1.19 -0.20
CA ALA A 94 2.78 -0.79 -0.72
C ALA A 94 2.68 -0.01 -2.05
N ALA A 95 1.71 -0.38 -2.90
CA ALA A 95 1.43 0.33 -4.14
C ALA A 95 0.91 1.75 -3.89
N HIS A 96 -0.08 1.91 -3.00
CA HIS A 96 -0.61 3.23 -2.65
C HIS A 96 0.44 4.15 -2.01
N GLU A 97 1.24 3.61 -1.09
CA GLU A 97 2.36 4.33 -0.47
C GLU A 97 3.35 4.81 -1.54
N ARG A 98 3.77 3.91 -2.44
CA ARG A 98 4.74 4.25 -3.50
C ARG A 98 4.19 5.30 -4.45
N VAL A 99 2.93 5.19 -4.88
CA VAL A 99 2.27 6.20 -5.73
C VAL A 99 2.21 7.55 -5.04
N THR A 100 1.81 7.58 -3.77
CA THR A 100 1.66 8.82 -3.00
C THR A 100 3.01 9.49 -2.78
N PHE A 101 4.02 8.71 -2.39
CA PHE A 101 5.41 9.15 -2.23
C PHE A 101 5.97 9.80 -3.50
N GLU A 102 5.92 9.10 -4.64
CA GLU A 102 6.50 9.62 -5.90
C GLU A 102 5.76 10.87 -6.38
N ARG A 103 4.43 10.95 -6.14
CA ARG A 103 3.65 12.13 -6.48
C ARG A 103 4.00 13.33 -5.62
N LEU A 104 4.11 13.16 -4.29
CA LEU A 104 4.52 14.22 -3.37
C LEU A 104 5.94 14.71 -3.72
N ARG A 105 6.89 13.78 -3.83
CA ARG A 105 8.29 14.04 -4.18
C ARG A 105 8.41 14.76 -5.51
N GLY A 106 7.70 14.29 -6.54
CA GLY A 106 7.69 14.88 -7.86
C GLY A 106 7.02 16.26 -7.91
N ALA A 107 5.92 16.45 -7.17
CA ALA A 107 5.24 17.75 -7.09
C ALA A 107 6.15 18.80 -6.43
N PHE A 108 6.76 18.44 -5.30
CA PHE A 108 7.74 19.29 -4.63
C PHE A 108 8.90 19.67 -5.55
N ALA A 109 9.48 18.71 -6.25
CA ALA A 109 10.59 18.95 -7.20
C ALA A 109 10.20 19.89 -8.36
N ARG A 110 8.90 19.99 -8.70
CA ARG A 110 8.38 20.90 -9.73
C ARG A 110 8.00 22.30 -9.19
N GLY A 111 8.28 22.57 -7.91
CA GLY A 111 8.09 23.90 -7.33
C GLY A 111 6.81 24.08 -6.51
N GLY A 112 6.11 23.00 -6.16
CA GLY A 112 5.02 23.08 -5.18
C GLY A 112 4.15 21.83 -5.08
N VAL A 113 3.77 21.49 -3.85
CA VAL A 113 2.76 20.46 -3.55
C VAL A 113 1.39 21.15 -3.48
N THR A 114 0.37 20.61 -4.17
CA THR A 114 -0.99 21.15 -4.08
C THR A 114 -1.56 20.88 -2.69
N THR A 115 -2.13 21.92 -2.08
CA THR A 115 -2.66 21.87 -0.72
C THR A 115 -4.16 21.98 -0.69
N GLN A 116 -4.78 21.21 0.19
CA GLN A 116 -6.17 21.32 0.58
C GLN A 116 -6.25 21.95 1.96
N ARG A 117 -6.86 23.14 2.05
CA ARG A 117 -7.22 23.74 3.33
C ARG A 117 -8.37 22.97 3.96
N LEU A 118 -8.27 22.73 5.26
CA LEU A 118 -9.30 22.04 6.02
C LEU A 118 -10.41 23.04 6.38
N LEU A 119 -11.66 22.63 6.20
CA LEU A 119 -12.82 23.44 6.61
C LEU A 119 -12.81 23.66 8.13
N ILE A 120 -12.41 22.63 8.86
CA ILE A 120 -12.22 22.64 10.31
C ILE A 120 -10.79 22.19 10.57
N PRO A 121 -9.93 23.02 11.20
CA PRO A 121 -8.58 22.62 11.57
C PRO A 121 -8.60 21.36 12.44
N VAL A 122 -7.69 20.44 12.16
CA VAL A 122 -7.50 19.25 13.01
C VAL A 122 -6.48 19.59 14.07
N THR A 123 -6.83 19.38 15.34
CA THR A 123 -5.95 19.66 16.48
C THR A 123 -5.34 18.38 17.04
N ALA A 124 -4.08 18.43 17.43
CA ALA A 124 -3.40 17.35 18.11
C ALA A 124 -2.71 17.86 19.38
N ASP A 125 -2.98 17.22 20.51
CA ASP A 125 -2.23 17.43 21.75
C ASP A 125 -0.93 16.61 21.71
N LEU A 126 0.19 17.29 21.93
CA LEU A 126 1.53 16.74 21.77
C LEU A 126 2.37 16.95 23.02
N GLU A 127 3.45 16.19 23.18
CA GLU A 127 4.47 16.54 24.16
C GLU A 127 5.17 17.84 23.76
N ARG A 128 5.63 18.63 24.73
CA ARG A 128 6.35 19.89 24.49
C ARG A 128 7.50 19.76 23.48
N SER A 129 8.27 18.67 23.55
CA SER A 129 9.39 18.41 22.63
C SER A 129 8.92 18.11 21.20
N ALA A 130 7.86 17.33 21.05
CA ALA A 130 7.23 17.04 19.76
C ALA A 130 6.65 18.30 19.11
N LEU A 131 5.92 19.10 19.89
CA LEU A 131 5.40 20.39 19.44
C LEU A 131 6.53 21.33 18.98
N ALA A 132 7.60 21.45 19.76
CA ALA A 132 8.74 22.29 19.41
C ALA A 132 9.40 21.86 18.10
N ALA A 133 9.60 20.55 17.89
CA ALA A 133 10.19 20.02 16.67
C ALA A 133 9.35 20.33 15.41
N LEU A 134 8.03 20.16 15.51
CA LEU A 134 7.12 20.48 14.39
C LEU A 134 7.05 21.97 14.10
N LEU A 135 7.03 22.83 15.13
CA LEU A 135 7.01 24.28 14.95
C LEU A 135 8.33 24.80 14.35
N GLU A 136 9.47 24.21 14.72
CA GLU A 136 10.76 24.53 14.09
C GLU A 136 10.78 24.15 12.61
N ALA A 137 10.13 23.04 12.24
CA ALA A 137 10.03 22.55 10.87
C ALA A 137 8.85 23.16 10.06
N ALA A 138 8.03 24.03 10.65
CA ALA A 138 6.74 24.42 10.08
C ALA A 138 6.85 25.06 8.69
N GLU A 139 7.86 25.90 8.44
CA GLU A 139 8.05 26.53 7.13
C GLU A 139 8.39 25.50 6.04
N GLY A 140 9.26 24.54 6.34
CA GLY A 140 9.61 23.47 5.40
C GLY A 140 8.46 22.48 5.18
N LEU A 141 7.70 22.16 6.24
CA LEU A 141 6.49 21.35 6.12
C LEU A 141 5.41 22.06 5.30
N ALA A 142 5.27 23.38 5.41
CA ALA A 142 4.38 24.17 4.58
C ALA A 142 4.77 24.13 3.10
N ALA A 143 6.07 24.15 2.78
CA ALA A 143 6.56 23.94 1.40
C ALA A 143 6.25 22.52 0.87
N MET A 144 6.14 21.53 1.76
CA MET A 144 5.69 20.16 1.47
C MET A 144 4.17 20.02 1.46
N GLY A 145 3.43 21.10 1.73
CA GLY A 145 1.98 21.17 1.67
C GLY A 145 1.24 20.93 2.99
N LEU A 146 1.97 20.84 4.11
CA LEU A 146 1.41 20.65 5.45
C LEU A 146 1.52 21.96 6.25
N GLU A 147 0.39 22.65 6.43
CA GLU A 147 0.35 23.91 7.20
C GLU A 147 0.00 23.64 8.67
N LEU A 148 0.91 24.05 9.55
CA LEU A 148 0.83 23.84 11.00
C LEU A 148 0.85 25.18 11.73
N SER A 149 0.08 25.29 12.80
CA SER A 149 0.05 26.48 13.66
C SER A 149 -0.09 26.10 15.14
N HIS A 150 0.50 26.90 16.03
CA HIS A 150 0.30 26.72 17.47
C HIS A 150 -1.12 27.17 17.85
N PHE A 151 -1.86 26.29 18.53
CA PHE A 151 -3.25 26.55 18.91
C PHE A 151 -3.41 26.96 20.39
N GLY A 152 -2.35 26.80 21.19
CA GLY A 152 -2.33 27.11 22.63
C GLY A 152 -1.83 25.94 23.46
N GLY A 153 -1.19 26.23 24.59
CA GLY A 153 -0.65 25.18 25.47
C GLY A 153 0.28 24.22 24.72
N GLN A 154 -0.06 22.93 24.73
CA GLN A 154 0.65 21.86 24.03
C GLN A 154 -0.12 21.34 22.79
N THR A 155 -1.03 22.16 22.26
CA THR A 155 -1.90 21.81 21.14
C THR A 155 -1.40 22.46 19.85
N LEU A 156 -1.29 21.64 18.81
CA LEU A 156 -1.02 22.07 17.44
C LEU A 156 -2.32 22.02 16.63
N ALA A 157 -2.51 22.94 15.70
CA ALA A 157 -3.57 22.90 14.70
C ALA A 157 -2.97 22.72 13.29
N VAL A 158 -3.52 21.77 12.55
CA VAL A 158 -3.26 21.56 11.13
C VAL A 158 -4.36 22.28 10.36
N THR A 159 -3.97 23.21 9.48
CA THR A 159 -4.92 24.04 8.71
C THR A 159 -4.99 23.66 7.24
N ALA A 160 -3.94 23.01 6.72
CA ALA A 160 -3.91 22.47 5.37
C ALA A 160 -3.03 21.22 5.31
N VAL A 161 -3.37 20.32 4.38
CA VAL A 161 -2.62 19.11 4.07
C VAL A 161 -2.37 19.02 2.56
N PRO A 162 -1.40 18.23 2.09
CA PRO A 162 -1.32 17.88 0.68
C PRO A 162 -2.64 17.28 0.20
N GLU A 163 -3.11 17.64 -0.99
CA GLU A 163 -4.37 17.12 -1.56
C GLU A 163 -4.39 15.57 -1.61
N LEU A 164 -3.22 14.97 -1.84
CA LEU A 164 -3.02 13.51 -1.83
C LEU A 164 -3.27 12.85 -0.47
N LEU A 165 -3.29 13.63 0.62
CA LEU A 165 -3.51 13.20 2.00
C LEU A 165 -4.82 13.76 2.58
N ALA A 166 -5.73 14.23 1.73
CA ALA A 166 -7.01 14.82 2.16
C ALA A 166 -7.87 13.88 3.04
N GLU A 167 -7.73 12.57 2.85
CA GLU A 167 -8.43 11.52 3.61
C GLU A 167 -7.54 10.81 4.65
N ALA A 168 -6.33 11.34 4.90
CA ALA A 168 -5.41 10.75 5.85
C ALA A 168 -5.88 10.90 7.30
N ASP A 169 -5.38 10.03 8.19
CA ASP A 169 -5.44 10.27 9.62
C ASP A 169 -4.41 11.35 9.99
N ILE A 170 -4.86 12.60 9.96
CA ILE A 170 -4.01 13.80 10.13
C ILE A 170 -3.41 13.84 11.54
N GLU A 171 -4.15 13.41 12.56
CA GLU A 171 -3.67 13.41 13.93
C GLU A 171 -2.52 12.42 14.10
N ARG A 172 -2.67 11.20 13.57
CA ARG A 172 -1.60 10.20 13.57
C ARG A 172 -0.41 10.65 12.71
N LEU A 173 -0.65 11.24 11.54
CA LEU A 173 0.40 11.80 10.67
C LEU A 173 1.28 12.78 11.42
N VAL A 174 0.69 13.73 12.14
CA VAL A 174 1.44 14.74 12.89
C VAL A 174 2.28 14.13 14.01
N ARG A 175 1.75 13.11 14.69
CA ARG A 175 2.48 12.39 15.76
C ARG A 175 3.70 11.66 15.18
N ASP A 176 3.49 10.87 14.14
CA ASP A 176 4.56 10.08 13.51
C ASP A 176 5.62 11.02 12.88
N LEU A 177 5.21 12.15 12.29
CA LEU A 177 6.14 13.20 11.83
C LEU A 177 6.91 13.84 12.97
N ALA A 178 6.27 14.09 14.12
CA ALA A 178 6.98 14.66 15.27
C ALA A 178 8.07 13.70 15.77
N ASP A 179 7.77 12.41 15.82
CA ASP A 179 8.73 11.39 16.23
C ASP A 179 9.88 11.25 15.23
N GLU A 180 9.59 11.30 13.92
CA GLU A 180 10.61 11.34 12.86
C GLU A 180 11.54 12.55 13.03
N LEU A 181 10.99 13.75 13.23
CA LEU A 181 11.78 14.98 13.40
C LEU A 181 12.59 14.97 14.70
N ARG A 182 12.03 14.45 15.80
CA ARG A 182 12.70 14.37 17.11
C ARG A 182 13.92 13.46 17.10
N GLN A 183 13.88 12.35 16.36
CA GLN A 183 14.99 11.41 16.27
C GLN A 183 16.23 12.02 15.59
N HIS A 184 16.05 13.16 14.92
CA HIS A 184 16.88 13.51 13.78
C HIS A 184 17.33 14.97 13.72
N GLY A 185 16.63 15.88 14.40
CA GLY A 185 17.10 17.20 14.83
C GLY A 185 17.30 18.27 13.73
N SER A 186 16.85 19.49 14.01
CA SER A 186 16.99 20.75 13.24
C SER A 186 16.27 20.85 11.87
N ALA A 187 15.83 22.06 11.52
CA ALA A 187 15.24 22.37 10.20
C ALA A 187 16.16 22.10 9.01
N ARG A 188 17.50 22.21 9.18
CA ARG A 188 18.48 21.92 8.13
C ARG A 188 18.50 20.43 7.75
N ALA A 189 18.10 19.57 8.67
CA ALA A 189 17.93 18.16 8.40
C ALA A 189 16.69 17.86 7.56
N LEU A 190 15.69 18.76 7.47
CA LEU A 190 14.47 18.50 6.71
C LEU A 190 14.74 18.41 5.20
N ASP A 191 15.61 19.27 4.66
CA ASP A 191 15.98 19.23 3.24
C ASP A 191 16.77 17.95 2.90
N GLU A 192 17.67 17.53 3.80
CA GLU A 192 18.45 16.31 3.66
C GLU A 192 17.57 15.05 3.80
N ARG A 193 16.46 15.16 4.54
CA ARG A 193 15.54 14.07 4.92
C ARG A 193 14.17 14.14 4.26
N ARG A 194 14.06 14.93 3.20
CA ARG A 194 12.79 15.17 2.52
C ARG A 194 12.12 13.87 2.07
N ASP A 195 12.92 12.92 1.59
CA ASP A 195 12.40 11.63 1.14
C ASP A 195 11.89 10.80 2.35
N GLU A 196 12.49 10.88 3.55
CA GLU A 196 11.92 10.26 4.75
C GLU A 196 10.61 10.94 5.19
N VAL A 197 10.53 12.26 5.13
CA VAL A 197 9.29 13.00 5.46
C VAL A 197 8.16 12.64 4.49
N PHE A 198 8.44 12.55 3.19
CA PHE A 198 7.45 12.10 2.22
C PHE A 198 7.08 10.63 2.38
N ALA A 199 8.02 9.78 2.80
CA ALA A 199 7.74 8.39 3.11
C ALA A 199 6.77 8.29 4.29
N CYS A 200 7.04 9.01 5.38
CA CYS A 200 6.14 9.12 6.54
C CYS A 200 4.75 9.58 6.07
N MET A 201 4.66 10.72 5.38
CA MET A 201 3.41 11.26 4.84
C MET A 201 2.60 10.26 4.00
N ALA A 202 3.27 9.54 3.10
CA ALA A 202 2.62 8.60 2.18
C ALA A 202 1.95 7.42 2.91
N CYS A 203 2.42 7.07 4.11
CA CYS A 203 1.95 5.91 4.87
C CYS A 203 0.73 6.19 5.73
N HIS A 204 0.33 7.46 5.81
CA HIS A 204 -0.90 7.90 6.46
C HIS A 204 -2.07 8.06 5.49
N ASN A 205 -1.85 7.86 4.19
CA ASN A 205 -2.94 7.90 3.23
C ASN A 205 -3.89 6.72 3.51
N SER A 206 -4.99 7.07 4.17
CA SER A 206 -6.25 6.37 4.42
C SER A 206 -6.22 4.83 4.53
N VAL A 207 -6.73 4.39 5.67
CA VAL A 207 -7.35 3.11 6.11
C VAL A 207 -7.92 2.16 5.01
N ARG A 208 -8.14 2.62 3.78
CA ARG A 208 -8.62 1.82 2.63
C ARG A 208 -7.64 0.76 2.11
N ALA A 209 -6.41 0.69 2.62
CA ALA A 209 -5.47 -0.37 2.28
C ALA A 209 -5.98 -1.79 2.63
N ALA A 210 -6.99 -1.90 3.50
CA ALA A 210 -7.65 -3.14 3.88
C ALA A 210 -9.08 -3.29 3.32
N ASP A 211 -9.51 -2.36 2.45
CA ASP A 211 -10.85 -2.40 1.86
C ASP A 211 -10.84 -3.15 0.52
N ALA A 212 -11.99 -3.73 0.20
CA ALA A 212 -12.23 -4.26 -1.12
C ALA A 212 -12.19 -3.11 -2.14
N LEU A 213 -11.39 -3.25 -3.20
CA LEU A 213 -11.33 -2.27 -4.28
C LEU A 213 -12.27 -2.69 -5.41
N GLU A 214 -13.07 -1.72 -5.87
CA GLU A 214 -13.83 -1.86 -7.10
C GLU A 214 -12.87 -1.95 -8.31
N PRO A 215 -13.23 -2.68 -9.38
CA PRO A 215 -12.37 -2.84 -10.57
C PRO A 215 -11.88 -1.52 -11.16
N ALA A 216 -12.71 -0.47 -11.12
CA ALA A 216 -12.32 0.87 -11.57
C ALA A 216 -11.22 1.50 -10.71
N GLN A 217 -11.24 1.28 -9.38
CA GLN A 217 -10.20 1.76 -8.47
C GLN A 217 -8.89 1.00 -8.68
N VAL A 218 -8.97 -0.32 -8.90
CA VAL A 218 -7.80 -1.12 -9.26
C VAL A 218 -7.18 -0.61 -10.56
N ARG A 219 -7.99 -0.36 -11.59
CA ARG A 219 -7.52 0.19 -12.87
C ARG A 219 -6.81 1.53 -12.69
N ALA A 220 -7.39 2.44 -11.92
CA ALA A 220 -6.77 3.74 -11.63
C ALA A 220 -5.41 3.57 -10.92
N LEU A 221 -5.32 2.68 -9.94
CA LEU A 221 -4.06 2.38 -9.25
C LEU A 221 -2.98 1.83 -10.20
N LEU A 222 -3.35 0.92 -11.10
CA LEU A 222 -2.42 0.35 -12.09
C LEU A 222 -1.92 1.42 -13.07
N GLU A 223 -2.80 2.30 -13.53
CA GLU A 223 -2.40 3.43 -14.38
C GLU A 223 -1.48 4.41 -13.63
N ASP A 224 -1.71 4.62 -12.34
CA ASP A 224 -0.87 5.47 -11.52
C ASP A 224 0.52 4.89 -11.30
N LEU A 225 0.63 3.57 -11.09
CA LEU A 225 1.90 2.85 -11.04
C LEU A 225 2.69 2.95 -12.35
N ASP A 226 2.01 3.06 -13.49
CA ASP A 226 2.65 3.26 -14.79
C ASP A 226 3.18 4.69 -15.01
N ARG A 227 2.67 5.68 -14.27
CA ARG A 227 3.02 7.11 -14.42
C ARG A 227 4.16 7.56 -13.51
N ILE A 228 4.49 6.77 -12.49
CA ILE A 228 5.55 7.10 -11.53
C ILE A 228 6.87 6.42 -11.88
N ASP A 229 7.98 6.91 -11.30
CA ASP A 229 9.25 6.18 -11.34
C ASP A 229 9.20 5.03 -10.32
N LEU A 230 8.70 3.88 -10.77
CA LEU A 230 8.46 2.76 -9.86
C LEU A 230 9.78 2.15 -9.37
N GLY A 231 10.06 2.35 -8.08
CA GLY A 231 10.97 1.49 -7.32
C GLY A 231 10.34 0.13 -7.02
N ALA A 232 11.15 -0.95 -7.00
CA ALA A 232 10.66 -2.31 -6.72
C ALA A 232 10.01 -2.46 -5.34
N ASN A 233 10.39 -1.60 -4.40
CA ASN A 233 9.90 -1.58 -3.02
C ASN A 233 9.11 -0.29 -2.74
N CYS A 234 8.25 -0.27 -1.73
CA CYS A 234 7.70 0.95 -1.17
C CYS A 234 8.80 1.74 -0.42
N PRO A 235 8.54 2.98 0.02
CA PRO A 235 9.53 3.78 0.75
C PRO A 235 10.07 3.08 2.01
N HIS A 236 9.30 2.16 2.60
CA HIS A 236 9.69 1.35 3.77
C HIS A 236 10.35 0.00 3.43
N GLY A 237 10.65 -0.25 2.15
CA GLY A 237 11.42 -1.42 1.74
C GLY A 237 10.62 -2.71 1.48
N ARG A 238 9.29 -2.69 1.63
CA ARG A 238 8.44 -3.84 1.24
C ARG A 238 8.27 -3.90 -0.28
N PRO A 239 8.33 -5.08 -0.92
CA PRO A 239 8.07 -5.18 -2.36
C PRO A 239 6.66 -4.68 -2.72
N VAL A 240 6.56 -3.88 -3.78
CA VAL A 240 5.26 -3.42 -4.29
C VAL A 240 4.55 -4.54 -5.03
N VAL A 241 5.29 -5.26 -5.87
CA VAL A 241 4.78 -6.36 -6.70
C VAL A 241 5.74 -7.53 -6.67
N VAL A 242 5.19 -8.75 -6.66
CA VAL A 242 5.94 -10.00 -6.83
C VAL A 242 5.49 -10.67 -8.13
N PRO A 243 6.36 -10.79 -9.14
CA PRO A 243 6.08 -11.54 -10.35
C PRO A 243 6.27 -13.05 -10.11
N LEU A 244 5.40 -13.86 -10.70
CA LEU A 244 5.48 -15.32 -10.75
C LEU A 244 5.33 -15.75 -12.21
N SER A 245 6.44 -16.12 -12.84
CA SER A 245 6.43 -16.50 -14.26
C SER A 245 5.63 -17.79 -14.49
N TRP A 246 5.05 -17.95 -15.69
CA TRP A 246 4.38 -19.19 -16.07
C TRP A 246 5.30 -20.40 -15.93
N THR A 247 6.54 -20.28 -16.40
CA THR A 247 7.56 -21.33 -16.26
C THR A 247 7.83 -21.71 -14.81
N GLU A 248 7.84 -20.74 -13.89
CA GLU A 248 8.00 -21.03 -12.46
C GLU A 248 6.78 -21.75 -11.88
N ILE A 249 5.58 -21.35 -12.25
CA ILE A 249 4.33 -21.97 -11.81
C ILE A 249 4.26 -23.42 -12.32
N ASP A 250 4.53 -23.64 -13.61
CA ASP A 250 4.55 -24.97 -14.22
C ASP A 250 5.57 -25.87 -13.53
N ARG A 251 6.79 -25.38 -13.30
CA ARG A 251 7.82 -26.10 -12.55
C ARG A 251 7.36 -26.50 -11.15
N ARG A 252 6.71 -25.60 -10.40
CA ARG A 252 6.20 -25.88 -9.04
C ARG A 252 5.05 -26.90 -9.03
N LEU A 253 4.32 -27.02 -10.14
CA LEU A 253 3.24 -27.98 -10.34
C LEU A 253 3.71 -29.27 -11.05
N HIS A 254 5.01 -29.42 -11.29
CA HIS A 254 5.59 -30.53 -12.05
C HIS A 254 5.00 -30.67 -13.48
N ARG A 255 4.71 -29.53 -14.12
CA ARG A 255 4.39 -29.41 -15.54
C ARG A 255 5.66 -28.94 -16.26
N THR A 256 6.07 -29.64 -17.31
CA THR A 256 7.20 -29.27 -18.19
C THR A 256 6.74 -28.38 -19.33
#